data_AF-A0A3B8ST37-F1
#
_entry.id   AF-A0A3B8ST37-F1
#
_cell.length_a   1.000
_cell.length_b   1.000
_cell.length_c   1.000
_cell.angle_alpha   90.00
_cell.angle_beta   90.00
_cell.angle_gamma   90.00
#
_symmetry.space_group_name_H-M   'P 1'
#
loop_
_entity.id
_entity.type
_entity.pdbx_description
1 polymer ?
#
loop_
_entity_poly.entity_id
_entity_poly.type
_entity_poly.pdbx_seq_one_letter_code
_entity_poly.pdbx_strand_id
1 'polypeptide(L)' 'DDEADPLYDEAVAFVTETRRASISAVQRKLKIGYNRAARMIEAMEAAGVVSEMGSNGSREVLAPGPR' A
#
# COMPACT_ATOMS: atom_id res chain seq x y z
N ASP A 1 14.85 -12.28 -7.57
CA ASP A 1 14.02 -11.71 -6.50
C ASP A 1 14.59 -10.39 -5.98
N ASP A 2 14.85 -9.44 -6.90
CA ASP A 2 15.47 -8.12 -6.64
C ASP A 2 14.47 -6.95 -6.82
N GLU A 3 13.16 -7.20 -6.73
CA GLU A 3 12.16 -6.25 -7.28
C GLU A 3 11.09 -5.80 -6.29
N ALA A 4 11.34 -5.94 -4.99
CA ALA A 4 10.55 -5.20 -3.99
C ALA A 4 11.01 -3.73 -4.00
N ASP A 5 10.07 -2.81 -4.18
CA ASP A 5 10.37 -1.38 -4.16
C ASP A 5 11.06 -1.00 -2.83
N PRO A 6 12.18 -0.25 -2.82
CA PRO A 6 12.88 0.10 -1.58
C PRO A 6 12.03 0.82 -0.53
N LEU A 7 10.91 1.43 -0.92
CA LEU A 7 9.98 2.11 -0.02
C LEU A 7 8.76 1.26 0.36
N TYR A 8 8.72 -0.02 -0.06
CA TYR A 8 7.58 -0.90 0.18
C TYR A 8 7.28 -1.07 1.68
N ASP A 9 8.30 -1.32 2.51
CA ASP A 9 8.11 -1.50 3.95
C ASP A 9 7.59 -0.22 4.61
N GLU A 10 8.07 0.96 4.18
CA GLU A 10 7.56 2.25 4.65
C GLU A 10 6.10 2.46 4.21
N ALA A 11 5.74 2.03 3.00
CA ALA A 11 4.38 2.05 2.51
C ALA A 11 3.46 1.15 3.34
N VAL A 12 3.89 -0.07 3.68
CA VAL A 12 3.14 -1.02 4.51
C VAL A 12 2.94 -0.45 5.91
N ALA A 13 3.98 0.10 6.53
CA ALA A 13 3.88 0.74 7.84
C ALA A 13 2.86 1.88 7.81
N PHE A 14 2.95 2.79 6.84
CA PHE A 14 1.97 3.87 6.69
C PHE A 14 0.53 3.37 6.50
N VAL A 15 0.32 2.37 5.65
CA VAL A 15 -1.01 1.82 5.35
C VAL A 15 -1.60 1.13 6.59
N THR A 16 -0.81 0.35 7.32
CA THR A 16 -1.25 -0.37 8.52
C THR A 16 -1.53 0.56 9.69
N GLU A 17 -0.73 1.60 9.89
CA GLU A 17 -0.93 2.64 10.91
C GLU A 17 -2.17 3.49 10.63
N THR A 18 -2.30 4.00 9.41
CA THR A 18 -3.33 4.99 9.09
C THR A 18 -4.64 4.39 8.60
N ARG A 19 -4.64 3.09 8.29
CA ARG A 19 -5.77 2.37 7.66
C ARG A 19 -6.18 2.97 6.31
N ARG A 20 -5.24 3.60 5.59
CA ARG A 20 -5.47 4.27 4.30
C ARG A 20 -4.71 3.60 3.14
N ALA A 21 -5.30 2.55 2.56
CA ALA A 21 -4.74 1.84 1.41
C ALA A 21 -5.22 2.40 0.05
N SER A 22 -4.97 3.68 -0.23
CA SER A 22 -5.19 4.24 -1.57
C SER A 22 -3.88 4.67 -2.22
N ILE A 23 -3.79 4.51 -3.54
CA ILE A 23 -2.61 4.90 -4.33
C ILE A 23 -2.25 6.36 -4.03
N SER A 24 -3.23 7.26 -4.04
CA SER A 24 -3.00 8.69 -3.80
C SER A 24 -2.46 8.99 -2.40
N ALA A 25 -2.83 8.20 -1.37
CA ALA A 25 -2.31 8.38 -0.02
C ALA A 25 -0.84 7.98 0.07
N VAL A 26 -0.47 6.83 -0.53
CA VAL A 26 0.91 6.36 -0.61
C VAL A 26 1.78 7.33 -1.42
N GLN A 27 1.28 7.84 -2.55
CA GLN A 27 1.98 8.87 -3.34
C GLN A 27 2.36 10.08 -2.50
N ARG A 28 1.39 10.65 -1.76
CA ARG A 28 1.62 11.86 -0.96
C ARG A 28 2.56 11.60 0.21
N LYS A 29 2.44 10.44 0.87
CA LYS A 29 3.29 10.07 2.00
C LYS A 29 4.75 9.90 1.58
N LEU A 30 4.98 9.13 0.51
CA LEU A 30 6.33 8.74 0.07
C LEU A 30 6.92 9.67 -1.00
N LYS A 31 6.14 10.65 -1.48
CA LYS A 31 6.52 11.60 -2.54
C LYS A 31 6.97 10.89 -3.83
N ILE A 32 6.19 9.88 -4.24
CA ILE A 32 6.45 9.07 -5.44
C ILE A 32 5.37 9.22 -6.51
N GLY A 33 5.71 8.84 -7.74
CA GLY A 33 4.77 8.83 -8.87
C GLY A 33 3.68 7.76 -8.75
N TYR A 34 2.58 7.95 -9.49
CA TYR A 34 1.39 7.10 -9.45
C TYR A 34 1.70 5.62 -9.70
N ASN A 35 2.40 5.29 -10.80
CA ASN A 35 2.70 3.90 -11.17
C ASN A 35 3.54 3.17 -10.10
N ARG A 36 4.42 3.90 -9.40
CA ARG A 36 5.24 3.33 -8.33
C ARG A 36 4.37 2.98 -7.11
N ALA A 37 3.51 3.90 -6.70
CA ALA A 37 2.55 3.66 -5.62
C ALA A 37 1.53 2.57 -5.99
N ALA A 38 1.09 2.49 -7.24
CA ALA A 38 0.17 1.46 -7.72
C ALA A 38 0.80 0.05 -7.58
N ARG A 39 2.05 -0.13 -8.06
CA ARG A 39 2.78 -1.39 -7.91
C ARG A 39 2.98 -1.81 -6.45
N MET A 40 3.24 -0.85 -5.56
CA MET A 40 3.32 -1.15 -4.12
C MET A 40 1.98 -1.63 -3.56
N ILE A 41 0.87 -1.00 -3.95
CA ILE A 41 -0.47 -1.40 -3.51
C ILE A 41 -0.85 -2.79 -4.06
N GLU A 42 -0.49 -3.11 -5.31
CA GLU A 42 -0.67 -4.45 -5.88
C GLU A 42 0.18 -5.50 -5.15
N ALA A 43 1.42 -5.17 -4.82
CA ALA A 43 2.28 -6.04 -4.01
C ALA A 43 1.70 -6.27 -2.59
N MET A 44 1.11 -5.24 -1.98
CA MET A 44 0.42 -5.36 -0.70
C MET A 44 -0.80 -6.27 -0.78
N GLU A 45 -1.56 -6.21 -1.86
CA GLU A 45 -2.70 -7.11 -2.10
C GLU A 45 -2.20 -8.56 -2.23
N ALA A 46 -1.18 -8.79 -3.07
CA ALA A 46 -0.59 -10.12 -3.25
C ALA A 46 -0.01 -10.70 -1.94
N ALA A 47 0.50 -9.83 -1.06
CA ALA A 47 1.02 -10.20 0.27
C ALA A 47 -0.08 -10.33 1.35
N GLY A 48 -1.35 -10.07 1.04
CA GLY A 48 -2.46 -10.12 2.00
C GLY A 48 -2.46 -8.98 3.02
N VAL A 49 -1.76 -7.88 2.75
CA VAL A 49 -1.74 -6.67 3.60
C VAL A 49 -3.00 -5.84 3.40
N VAL A 50 -3.51 -5.79 2.17
CA VAL A 50 -4.75 -5.08 1.80
C VAL A 50 -5.67 -6.00 1.01
N SER A 51 -6.96 -5.68 0.99
CA SER A 51 -7.95 -6.39 0.19
C SER A 51 -7.77 -6.11 -1.31
N GLU A 52 -8.50 -6.88 -2.12
CA GLU A 52 -8.81 -6.49 -3.49
C GLU A 52 -9.45 -5.09 -3.53
N MET A 53 -9.38 -4.44 -4.69
CA MET A 53 -9.95 -3.12 -4.91
C MET A 53 -11.49 -3.20 -4.85
N GLY A 54 -12.07 -2.43 -3.94
CA GLY A 54 -13.52 -2.28 -3.84
C GLY A 54 -14.11 -1.45 -4.99
N SER A 55 -15.44 -1.45 -5.08
CA SER A 55 -16.20 -0.76 -6.14
C SER A 55 -15.99 0.77 -6.20
N ASN A 56 -15.50 1.37 -5.12
CA ASN A 56 -15.17 2.79 -5.03
C ASN A 56 -13.68 3.09 -5.29
N GLY A 57 -12.89 2.10 -5.72
CA GLY A 57 -11.45 2.24 -5.96
C GLY A 57 -10.60 2.29 -4.69
N SER A 58 -11.18 2.03 -3.51
CA SER A 58 -10.45 1.92 -2.25
C SER A 58 -10.20 0.45 -1.87
N ARG A 59 -9.21 0.22 -1.01
CA ARG A 59 -8.87 -1.09 -0.46
C ARG A 59 -8.97 -1.05 1.05
N GLU A 60 -9.39 -2.15 1.64
CA GLU A 60 -9.39 -2.33 3.09
C GLU A 60 -8.01 -2.85 3.54
N VAL A 61 -7.57 -2.45 4.73
CA VAL A 61 -6.31 -2.93 5.28
C VAL A 61 -6.58 -4.21 6.09
N LEU A 62 -5.95 -5.32 5.73
CA LEU A 62 -6.16 -6.61 6.37
C LEU A 62 -5.12 -6.88 7.46
N ALA A 63 -3.88 -6.41 7.25
CA ALA A 63 -2.82 -6.56 8.23
C ALA A 63 -3.13 -5.78 9.53
N PRO A 64 -2.73 -6.31 10.70
CA PRO A 64 -2.85 -5.60 11.96
C PRO A 64 -1.96 -4.34 11.94
N GLY A 65 -2.35 -3.32 12.70
CA GLY A 65 -1.48 -2.16 12.94
C GLY A 65 -0.18 -2.58 13.64
N PRO A 66 0.92 -1.79 13.50
CA PRO A 66 2.14 -2.07 14.23
C PRO A 66 1.86 -2.08 15.74
N ARG A 67 2.46 -3.04 16.45
CA ARG A 67 2.42 -3.12 17.91
C ARG A 67 3.42 -2.17 18.55
#